data_AF-A0A822G8T5-F1
#
_entry.id   AF-A0A822G8T5-F1
#
_cell.length_a   1.000
_cell.length_b   1.000
_cell.length_c   1.000
_cell.angle_alpha   90.00
_cell.angle_beta   90.00
_cell.angle_gamma   90.00
#
_symmetry.space_group_name_H-M   'P 1'
#
loop_
_entity.id
_entity.type
_entity.pdbx_description
1 polymer ?
#
loop_
_entity_poly.entity_id
_entity_poly.type
_entity_poly.pdbx_seq_one_letter_code
_entity_poly.pdbx_strand_id
1 'polypeptide(L)' 'HYESYVCRRIIGEQAIVVLSCDNRHMNQSMISEPGIVMIFSHGVK' A
#
# COMPACT_ATOMS: atom_id res chain seq x y z
N HIS A 1 0.27 -1.91 -13.07
CA HIS A 1 -0.46 -2.79 -12.14
C HIS A 1 -0.50 -2.28 -10.71
N TYR A 2 0.59 -1.71 -10.16
CA TYR A 2 0.59 -1.20 -8.77
C TYR A 2 -0.02 0.20 -8.58
N GLU A 3 -0.22 0.95 -9.66
CA GLU A 3 -0.81 2.30 -9.65
C GLU A 3 -2.27 2.31 -9.16
N SER A 4 -2.93 1.14 -9.17
CA SER A 4 -4.32 0.99 -8.73
C SER A 4 -4.48 0.88 -7.21
N TYR A 5 -3.39 0.83 -6.44
CA TYR A 5 -3.50 0.80 -4.98
C TYR A 5 -4.00 2.13 -4.42
N VAL A 6 -4.94 2.02 -3.49
CA VAL A 6 -5.25 3.07 -2.54
C VAL A 6 -4.21 3.00 -1.42
N CYS A 7 -3.27 3.94 -1.47
CA CYS A 7 -2.12 4.02 -0.57
C CYS A 7 -2.34 5.11 0.49
N ARG A 8 -1.94 4.84 1.72
CA ARG A 8 -1.83 5.85 2.79
C ARG A 8 -0.37 6.01 3.19
N ARG A 9 0.13 7.25 3.20
CA ARG A 9 1.51 7.54 3.56
C ARG A 9 1.74 7.35 5.07
N ILE A 10 2.88 6.75 5.42
CA ILE A 10 3.39 6.78 6.79
C ILE A 10 4.16 8.09 6.98
N ILE A 11 3.71 8.91 7.93
CA ILE A 11 4.29 10.23 8.18
C ILE A 11 5.73 10.08 8.68
N GLY A 12 6.64 10.89 8.15
CA GLY A 12 8.06 10.86 8.51
C GLY A 12 8.88 9.79 7.78
N GLU A 13 8.22 8.82 7.14
CA GLU A 13 8.89 7.67 6.52
C GLU A 13 8.78 7.69 4.99
N GLN A 14 9.69 6.96 4.33
CA GLN A 14 9.55 6.58 2.91
C GLN A 14 8.78 5.26 2.82
N ALA A 15 7.54 5.27 3.31
CA ALA A 15 6.72 4.07 3.36
C ALA A 15 5.22 4.38 3.22
N ILE A 16 4.47 3.37 2.79
CA ILE A 16 3.02 3.41 2.66
C ILE A 16 2.39 2.19 3.33
N VAL A 17 1.15 2.38 3.79
CA VAL A 17 0.23 1.31 4.18
C VAL A 17 -0.80 1.13 3.06
N VAL A 18 -1.04 -0.11 2.68
CA VAL A 18 -2.14 -0.52 1.81
C VAL A 18 -3.05 -1.42 2.63
N LEU A 19 -4.19 -0.88 3.06
CA LEU A 19 -5.18 -1.62 3.83
C LEU A 19 -6.05 -2.45 2.89
N SER A 20 -6.30 -3.72 3.23
CA SER A 20 -7.12 -4.61 2.41
C SER A 20 -8.55 -4.09 2.23
N CYS A 21 -9.12 -3.49 3.28
CA CYS A 21 -10.48 -2.94 3.25
C CYS A 21 -10.67 -1.80 2.22
N ASP A 22 -9.62 -1.01 1.97
CA ASP A 22 -9.61 0.08 0.99
C ASP A 22 -9.26 -0.39 -0.43
N ASN A 23 -8.88 -1.66 -0.60
CA ASN A 23 -8.29 -2.18 -1.83
C ASN A 23 -8.93 -3.50 -2.31
N ARG A 24 -10.22 -3.71 -2.01
CA ARG A 24 -10.97 -4.93 -2.41
C ARG A 24 -11.08 -5.13 -3.93
N HIS A 25 -10.82 -4.10 -4.73
CA HIS A 25 -10.74 -4.18 -6.19
C HIS A 25 -9.44 -4.82 -6.71
N MET A 26 -8.42 -4.94 -5.85
CA MET A 26 -7.16 -5.58 -6.19
C MET A 26 -7.26 -7.11 -6.10
N ASN A 27 -6.42 -7.81 -6.85
CA ASN A 27 -6.35 -9.28 -6.79
C ASN A 27 -5.92 -9.73 -5.38
N GLN A 28 -6.55 -10.79 -4.84
CA GLN A 28 -6.24 -11.35 -3.53
C GLN A 28 -4.78 -11.84 -3.40
N SER A 29 -4.08 -12.17 -4.50
CA SER A 29 -2.66 -12.53 -4.44
C SER A 29 -1.73 -11.32 -4.22
N MET A 30 -2.26 -10.10 -4.34
CA MET A 30 -1.51 -8.85 -4.29
C MET A 30 -1.64 -8.16 -2.92
N ILE A 31 -2.60 -8.57 -2.09
CA ILE A 31 -2.88 -8.00 -0.76
C ILE A 31 -3.02 -9.10 0.29
N SER A 32 -2.61 -8.80 1.52
CA SER A 32 -2.81 -9.66 2.68
C SER A 32 -3.68 -8.94 3.71
N GLU A 33 -4.40 -9.68 4.57
CA GLU A 33 -5.16 -9.11 5.68
C GLU A 33 -4.27 -8.93 6.92
N PRO A 34 -4.34 -7.79 7.65
CA PRO A 34 -5.24 -6.64 7.46
C PRO A 34 -4.81 -5.66 6.35
N GLY A 35 -3.59 -5.81 5.85
CA GLY A 35 -2.98 -4.98 4.83
C GLY A 35 -1.51 -5.34 4.65
N ILE A 36 -0.82 -4.54 3.85
CA ILE A 36 0.62 -4.65 3.63
C ILE A 36 1.29 -3.29 3.83
N VAL A 37 2.54 -3.31 4.28
CA VAL A 37 3.41 -2.12 4.33
C VAL A 37 4.47 -2.27 3.26
N MET A 38 4.67 -1.22 2.47
CA MET A 38 5.76 -1.14 1.50
C MET A 38 6.73 -0.02 1.90
N ILE A 39 8.00 -0.36 2.00
CA ILE A 39 9.08 0.55 2.36
C ILE A 39 9.92 0.81 1.12
N PHE A 40 10.26 2.07 0.88
CA PHE A 40 11.01 2.54 -0.27
C PHE A 40 12.26 3.28 0.21
N SER A 41 13.29 3.31 -0.63
CA SER A 41 14.45 4.17 -0.36
C SER A 41 14.18 5.64 -0.69
N HIS A 42 13.26 5.90 -1.63
CA HIS A 42 12.85 7.24 -2.08
C HIS A 42 11.54 7.14 -2.89
N GLY A 43 10.93 8.30 -3.19
CA GLY A 43 9.83 8.40 -4.16
C GLY A 43 8.42 8.41 -3.55
N VAL A 44 8.28 8.21 -2.24
CA VAL A 44 7.01 8.43 -1.54
C VAL A 44 6.83 9.94 -1.33
N LYS A 45 5.91 10.54 -2.07
CA LYS A 45 5.55 11.96 -2.01
C LYS A 45 4.23 12.15 -1.28
#